data_AF-A0AAU2JNM7-F1
#
_entry.id   AF-A0AAU2JNM7-F1
#
_cell.length_a   1.000
_cell.length_b   1.000
_cell.length_c   1.000
_cell.angle_alpha   90.00
_cell.angle_beta   90.00
_cell.angle_gamma   90.00
#
_symmetry.space_group_name_H-M   'P 1'
#
loop_
_entity.id
_entity.type
_entity.pdbx_description
1 polymer ?
#
loop_
_entity_poly.entity_id
_entity_poly.type
_entity_poly.pdbx_seq_one_letter_code
_entity_poly.pdbx_strand_id
1 'polypeptide(L)'
;MRISARRMALAAFSAVAATTLFTAPAGATVFNQAISVHHDAHIAQDGGVILSGTYRCEQASPMGAMQIKATVEQDGTRLSIGAEQTVCDGTERRWVAHAPGLYAHVHPGDATVTAELQEVRLSGLMPRSVTTVAQDTAGVTFHTGH
;
A
#
# COMPACT_ATOMS: atom_id res chain seq x y z
N MET A 1 -8.91 37.85 -67.46
CA MET A 1 -9.82 38.65 -66.59
C MET A 1 -9.39 38.45 -65.14
N ARG A 2 -9.60 39.45 -64.28
CA ARG A 2 -8.88 39.78 -63.02
C ARG A 2 -9.03 38.78 -61.84
N ILE A 3 -7.89 38.52 -61.18
CA ILE A 3 -7.50 38.46 -59.74
C ILE A 3 -8.59 38.30 -58.64
N SER A 4 -8.36 37.34 -57.70
CA SER A 4 -8.30 37.50 -56.22
C SER A 4 -8.59 36.16 -55.52
N ALA A 5 -7.62 35.48 -54.90
CA ALA A 5 -7.10 35.68 -53.54
C ALA A 5 -8.15 35.52 -52.42
N ARG A 6 -8.05 34.43 -51.64
CA ARG A 6 -8.11 34.49 -50.17
C ARG A 6 -7.62 33.20 -49.52
N ARG A 7 -6.57 33.35 -48.72
CA ARG A 7 -6.14 32.45 -47.67
C ARG A 7 -7.25 32.34 -46.63
N MET A 8 -7.59 31.13 -46.19
CA MET A 8 -8.16 30.92 -44.86
C MET A 8 -7.57 29.63 -44.30
N ALA A 9 -6.64 29.83 -43.36
CA ALA A 9 -6.17 28.80 -42.45
C ALA A 9 -7.30 28.43 -41.49
N LEU A 10 -7.53 27.13 -41.31
CA LEU A 10 -8.29 26.55 -40.19
C LEU A 10 -7.39 25.43 -39.64
N ALA A 11 -6.61 25.74 -38.61
CA ALA A 11 -6.95 25.52 -37.21
C ALA A 11 -6.84 24.03 -36.84
N ALA A 12 -5.69 23.70 -36.23
CA ALA A 12 -5.44 22.48 -35.48
C ALA A 12 -6.46 22.32 -34.36
N PHE A 13 -6.81 21.07 -34.02
CA PHE A 13 -7.00 20.54 -32.65
C PHE A 13 -7.64 19.15 -32.77
N SER A 14 -6.82 18.09 -32.71
CA SER A 14 -7.31 16.75 -32.38
C SER A 14 -6.63 16.34 -31.09
N ALA A 15 -7.35 16.52 -29.98
CA ALA A 15 -6.91 16.15 -28.64
C ALA A 15 -6.71 14.63 -28.56
N VAL A 16 -5.51 14.22 -28.17
CA VAL A 16 -5.24 12.83 -27.78
C VAL A 16 -5.90 12.61 -26.42
N ALA A 17 -7.04 11.94 -26.40
CA ALA A 17 -7.63 11.42 -25.16
C ALA A 17 -6.82 10.18 -24.75
N ALA A 18 -5.81 10.36 -23.90
CA ALA A 18 -5.15 9.25 -23.23
C ALA A 18 -6.09 8.70 -22.16
N THR A 19 -6.86 7.67 -22.51
CA THR A 19 -7.60 6.88 -21.52
C THR A 19 -6.62 6.03 -20.73
N THR A 20 -6.12 6.54 -19.61
CA THR A 20 -5.43 5.73 -18.62
C THR A 20 -6.46 4.82 -17.93
N LEU A 21 -6.57 3.58 -18.41
CA LEU A 21 -7.25 2.53 -17.68
C LEU A 21 -6.38 2.19 -16.46
N PHE A 22 -6.72 2.76 -15.31
CA PHE A 22 -6.27 2.22 -14.02
C PHE A 22 -6.95 0.85 -13.84
N THR A 23 -6.28 -0.21 -14.25
CA THR A 23 -6.64 -1.56 -13.83
C THR A 23 -6.22 -1.72 -12.38
N ALA A 24 -7.08 -1.31 -11.46
CA ALA A 24 -6.97 -1.76 -10.08
C ALA A 24 -7.09 -3.30 -10.07
N PRO A 25 -6.23 -4.03 -9.36
CA PRO A 25 -6.37 -5.47 -9.23
C PRO A 25 -7.63 -5.75 -8.40
N ALA A 26 -8.75 -6.04 -9.07
CA ALA A 26 -9.98 -6.48 -8.43
C ALA A 26 -9.87 -7.97 -8.10
N GLY A 27 -9.09 -8.30 -7.08
CA GLY A 27 -9.26 -9.55 -6.34
C GLY A 27 -10.52 -9.43 -5.49
N ALA A 28 -11.70 -9.53 -6.11
CA ALA A 28 -12.98 -9.55 -5.40
C ALA A 28 -13.09 -10.85 -4.62
N THR A 29 -12.50 -10.89 -3.42
CA THR A 29 -13.03 -11.74 -2.37
C THR A 29 -14.41 -11.21 -2.01
N VAL A 30 -15.33 -12.06 -1.59
CA VAL A 30 -16.72 -11.68 -1.22
C VAL A 30 -16.75 -10.71 0.00
N PHE A 31 -15.58 -10.31 0.50
CA PHE A 31 -15.37 -9.37 1.58
C PHE A 31 -14.67 -8.12 1.03
N ASN A 32 -15.14 -6.93 1.43
CA ASN A 32 -14.60 -5.64 1.01
C ASN A 32 -13.29 -5.29 1.76
N GLN A 33 -12.31 -6.19 1.64
CA GLN A 33 -10.98 -6.10 2.25
C GLN A 33 -10.11 -5.15 1.43
N ALA A 34 -9.45 -4.20 2.10
CA ALA A 34 -8.54 -3.27 1.46
C ALA A 34 -7.41 -2.90 2.41
N ILE A 35 -6.25 -2.58 1.85
CA ILE A 35 -5.11 -2.03 2.57
C ILE A 35 -4.37 -1.06 1.65
N SER A 36 -3.76 -0.04 2.23
CA SER A 36 -2.90 0.92 1.55
C SER A 36 -1.64 1.18 2.37
N VAL A 37 -0.59 1.64 1.69
CA VAL A 37 0.64 2.16 2.31
C VAL A 37 0.71 3.68 2.09
N HIS A 38 1.03 4.44 3.13
CA HIS A 38 1.36 5.85 2.94
C HIS A 38 2.74 6.01 2.29
N HIS A 39 2.87 6.99 1.40
CA HIS A 39 4.10 7.26 0.67
C HIS A 39 5.24 7.81 1.53
N ASP A 40 4.93 8.33 2.72
CA ASP A 40 5.93 8.79 3.69
C ASP A 40 6.05 7.79 4.84
N ALA A 41 7.30 7.46 5.18
CA ALA A 41 7.65 6.68 6.36
C ALA A 41 8.71 7.41 7.19
N HIS A 42 8.85 7.00 8.45
CA HIS A 42 9.72 7.69 9.40
C HIS A 42 10.72 6.74 10.05
N ILE A 43 11.94 7.23 10.22
CA ILE A 43 12.98 6.63 11.05
C ILE A 43 13.08 7.48 12.32
N ALA A 44 12.67 6.94 13.45
CA ALA A 44 12.77 7.58 14.75
C ALA A 44 14.24 7.82 15.16
N GLN A 45 14.46 8.66 16.18
CA GLN A 45 15.81 9.03 16.65
C GLN A 45 16.65 7.83 17.12
N ASP A 46 16.00 6.78 17.63
CA ASP A 46 16.62 5.53 18.06
C ASP A 46 16.87 4.55 16.88
N GLY A 47 16.61 4.99 15.65
CA GLY A 47 16.69 4.18 14.44
C GLY A 47 15.44 3.33 14.18
N GLY A 48 14.40 3.43 15.02
CA GLY A 48 13.16 2.68 14.84
C GLY A 48 12.43 3.06 13.55
N VAL A 49 11.88 2.08 12.85
CA VAL A 49 11.12 2.28 11.61
C VAL A 49 9.64 2.35 11.93
N ILE A 50 8.96 3.39 11.43
CA ILE A 50 7.52 3.59 11.54
C ILE A 50 6.91 3.62 10.14
N LEU A 51 6.00 2.68 9.90
CA LEU A 51 5.17 2.60 8.70
C LEU A 51 3.73 2.89 9.05
N SER A 52 2.97 3.46 8.12
CA SER A 52 1.53 3.64 8.29
C SER A 52 0.77 3.56 6.98
N GLY A 53 -0.54 3.42 7.09
CA GLY A 53 -1.47 3.43 5.97
C GLY A 53 -2.91 3.31 6.45
N THR A 54 -3.81 2.97 5.53
CA THR A 54 -5.20 2.64 5.86
C THR A 54 -5.51 1.19 5.54
N TYR A 55 -6.50 0.63 6.22
CA TYR A 55 -7.07 -0.67 5.90
C TYR A 55 -8.56 -0.66 6.17
N ARG A 56 -9.27 -1.56 5.51
CA ARG A 56 -10.66 -1.89 5.79
C ARG A 56 -10.76 -3.39 5.79
N CYS A 57 -11.37 -3.95 6.83
CA CYS A 57 -11.60 -5.37 6.90
C CYS A 57 -12.94 -5.73 7.53
N GLU A 58 -13.53 -6.80 7.01
CA GLU A 58 -14.65 -7.49 7.62
C GLU A 58 -14.16 -8.52 8.63
N GLN A 59 -15.03 -8.93 9.54
CA GLN A 59 -14.74 -9.94 10.56
C GLN A 59 -14.10 -11.20 9.95
N ALA A 60 -13.06 -11.72 10.62
CA ALA A 60 -12.47 -12.99 10.25
C ALA A 60 -13.50 -14.12 10.35
N SER A 61 -13.20 -15.25 9.70
CA SER A 61 -13.95 -16.47 9.97
C SER A 61 -13.87 -16.86 11.45
N PRO A 62 -14.81 -17.68 11.96
CA PRO A 62 -14.88 -18.01 13.40
C PRO A 62 -13.59 -18.58 14.02
N MET A 63 -12.71 -19.17 13.21
CA MET A 63 -11.40 -19.71 13.63
C MET A 63 -10.22 -18.89 13.07
N GLY A 64 -10.47 -17.66 12.65
CA GLY A 64 -9.51 -16.77 12.01
C GLY A 64 -9.16 -15.58 12.89
N ALA A 65 -7.94 -15.07 12.72
CA ALA A 65 -7.50 -13.77 13.24
C ALA A 65 -6.96 -12.92 12.09
N MET A 66 -7.22 -11.63 12.12
CA MET A 66 -6.69 -10.68 11.14
C MET A 66 -5.38 -10.08 11.65
N GLN A 67 -4.42 -9.93 10.74
CA GLN A 67 -3.16 -9.23 11.01
C GLN A 67 -2.74 -8.42 9.80
N ILE A 68 -1.92 -7.40 10.03
CA ILE A 68 -1.22 -6.68 8.97
C ILE A 68 0.26 -6.97 9.09
N LYS A 69 0.86 -7.36 7.97
CA LYS A 69 2.31 -7.53 7.83
C LYS A 69 2.81 -6.55 6.77
N ALA A 70 3.74 -5.69 7.15
CA ALA A 70 4.44 -4.81 6.23
C ALA A 70 5.85 -5.33 5.98
N THR A 71 6.31 -5.26 4.73
CA THR A 71 7.69 -5.58 4.35
C THR A 71 8.32 -4.37 3.70
N VAL A 72 9.47 -3.93 4.20
CA VAL A 72 10.33 -2.93 3.56
C VAL A 72 11.41 -3.67 2.76
N GLU A 73 11.63 -3.23 1.53
CA GLU A 73 12.74 -3.62 0.68
C GLU A 73 13.53 -2.37 0.29
N GLN A 74 14.80 -2.29 0.73
CA GLN A 74 15.71 -1.19 0.44
C GLN A 74 17.13 -1.74 0.27
N ASP A 75 17.79 -1.40 -0.83
CA ASP A 75 19.18 -1.80 -1.14
C ASP A 75 19.48 -3.30 -0.98
N GLY A 76 18.51 -4.15 -1.33
CA GLY A 76 18.62 -5.61 -1.21
C GLY A 76 18.40 -6.15 0.21
N THR A 77 18.16 -5.29 1.20
CA THR A 77 17.74 -5.67 2.55
C THR A 77 16.22 -5.81 2.60
N ARG A 78 15.73 -6.76 3.40
CA ARG A 78 14.31 -7.02 3.63
C ARG A 78 14.00 -6.99 5.13
N LEU A 79 13.11 -6.11 5.54
CA LEU A 79 12.61 -6.00 6.92
C LEU A 79 11.11 -6.28 6.94
N SER A 80 10.65 -7.24 7.75
CA SER A 80 9.22 -7.53 7.93
C SER A 80 8.76 -7.09 9.32
N ILE A 81 7.63 -6.39 9.38
CA ILE A 81 7.10 -5.73 10.57
C ILE A 81 5.61 -6.10 10.71
N GLY A 82 5.20 -6.56 11.87
CA GLY A 82 3.79 -6.69 12.21
C GLY A 82 3.22 -5.34 12.64
N ALA A 83 2.02 -5.01 12.18
CA ALA A 83 1.28 -3.90 12.76
C ALA A 83 0.71 -4.28 14.13
N GLU A 84 0.22 -3.27 14.85
CA GLU A 84 -0.60 -3.48 16.04
C GLU A 84 -1.89 -4.26 15.73
N GLN A 85 -2.63 -4.62 16.78
CA GLN A 85 -3.86 -5.41 16.65
C GLN A 85 -4.86 -4.75 15.67
N THR A 86 -5.35 -5.56 14.73
CA THR A 86 -6.32 -5.12 13.74
C THR A 86 -7.75 -5.21 14.28
N VAL A 87 -8.60 -4.25 13.91
CA VAL A 87 -10.01 -4.21 14.25
C VAL A 87 -10.80 -4.24 12.95
N CYS A 88 -11.59 -5.30 12.76
CA CYS A 88 -12.33 -5.52 11.52
C CYS A 88 -13.82 -5.32 11.70
N ASP A 89 -14.28 -4.10 11.52
CA ASP A 89 -15.69 -3.70 11.66
C ASP A 89 -16.30 -3.18 10.34
N GLY A 90 -15.64 -3.43 9.21
CA GLY A 90 -16.04 -2.93 7.89
C GLY A 90 -15.72 -1.46 7.65
N THR A 91 -15.22 -0.72 8.65
CA THR A 91 -14.84 0.68 8.53
C THR A 91 -13.38 0.82 8.10
N GLU A 92 -13.05 1.92 7.42
CA GLU A 92 -11.65 2.25 7.19
C GLU A 92 -10.97 2.67 8.51
N ARG A 93 -9.80 2.10 8.76
CA ARG A 93 -8.98 2.30 9.96
C ARG A 93 -7.54 2.62 9.55
N ARG A 94 -6.84 3.38 10.37
CA ARG A 94 -5.39 3.57 10.23
C ARG A 94 -4.66 2.38 10.82
N TRP A 95 -3.61 1.92 10.16
CA TRP A 95 -2.65 0.99 10.75
C TRP A 95 -1.30 1.67 10.93
N VAL A 96 -0.56 1.23 11.95
CA VAL A 96 0.82 1.63 12.23
C VAL A 96 1.62 0.37 12.55
N ALA A 97 2.81 0.27 11.98
CA ALA A 97 3.76 -0.79 12.27
C ALA A 97 5.08 -0.17 12.73
N HIS A 98 5.66 -0.70 13.80
CA HIS A 98 6.90 -0.22 14.40
C HIS A 98 7.91 -1.36 14.51
N ALA A 99 9.11 -1.15 13.97
CA ALA A 99 10.26 -2.03 14.20
C ALA A 99 11.34 -1.28 14.97
N PRO A 100 11.89 -1.88 16.04
CA PRO A 100 12.98 -1.27 16.79
C PRO A 100 14.26 -1.17 15.95
N GLY A 101 15.02 -0.09 16.15
CA GLY A 101 16.13 0.28 15.27
C GLY A 101 17.28 -0.73 15.19
N LEU A 102 17.48 -1.55 16.24
CA LEU A 102 18.54 -2.58 16.29
C LEU A 102 18.45 -3.58 15.12
N TYR A 103 17.26 -3.76 14.54
CA TYR A 103 17.02 -4.76 13.48
C TYR A 103 16.57 -4.14 12.16
N ALA A 104 16.39 -2.81 12.10
CA ALA A 104 15.74 -2.18 10.97
C ALA A 104 16.64 -2.18 9.72
N HIS A 105 17.92 -1.82 9.86
CA HIS A 105 18.85 -1.66 8.72
C HIS A 105 18.27 -0.84 7.54
N VAL A 106 17.29 0.03 7.81
CA VAL A 106 16.68 0.97 6.86
C VAL A 106 17.32 2.34 7.09
N HIS A 107 17.56 3.09 6.02
CA HIS A 107 18.09 4.45 6.08
C HIS A 107 17.19 5.44 5.33
N PRO A 108 17.37 6.75 5.53
CA PRO A 108 16.62 7.77 4.81
C PRO A 108 16.76 7.62 3.29
N GLY A 109 15.68 7.90 2.56
CA GLY A 109 15.60 7.74 1.10
C GLY A 109 14.50 6.77 0.65
N ASP A 110 14.54 6.42 -0.62
CA ASP A 110 13.48 5.62 -1.25
C ASP A 110 13.59 4.13 -0.89
N ALA A 111 12.43 3.48 -0.78
CA ALA A 111 12.27 2.06 -0.54
C ALA A 111 10.97 1.55 -1.20
N THR A 112 10.85 0.23 -1.35
CA THR A 112 9.58 -0.40 -1.70
C THR A 112 8.96 -1.00 -0.45
N VAL A 113 7.69 -0.71 -0.20
CA VAL A 113 6.94 -1.27 0.92
C VAL A 113 5.77 -2.09 0.39
N THR A 114 5.64 -3.31 0.89
CA THR A 114 4.47 -4.17 0.64
C THR A 114 3.74 -4.40 1.94
N ALA A 115 2.49 -3.94 2.03
CA ALA A 115 1.60 -4.23 3.15
C ALA A 115 0.59 -5.30 2.74
N GLU A 116 0.45 -6.32 3.57
CA GLU A 116 -0.47 -7.43 3.40
C GLU A 116 -1.43 -7.47 4.58
N LEU A 117 -2.72 -7.39 4.28
CA LEU A 117 -3.77 -7.76 5.21
C LEU A 117 -3.98 -9.27 5.10
N GLN A 118 -3.79 -9.99 6.20
CA GLN A 118 -3.78 -11.44 6.22
C GLN A 118 -4.77 -11.99 7.21
N GLU A 119 -5.44 -13.07 6.83
CA GLU A 119 -6.21 -13.90 7.74
C GLU A 119 -5.41 -15.14 8.12
N VAL A 120 -5.17 -15.29 9.42
CA VAL A 120 -4.51 -16.45 10.02
C VAL A 120 -5.59 -17.37 10.54
N ARG A 121 -5.71 -18.57 9.97
CA ARG A 121 -6.64 -19.60 10.47
C ARG A 121 -5.91 -20.45 11.50
N LEU A 122 -6.52 -20.58 12.66
CA LEU A 122 -5.99 -21.35 13.78
C LEU A 122 -6.65 -22.73 13.83
N SER A 123 -5.89 -23.72 14.28
CA SER A 123 -6.39 -25.03 14.68
C SER A 123 -5.92 -25.29 16.11
N GLY A 124 -6.79 -25.03 17.09
CA GLY A 124 -6.35 -24.86 18.48
C GLY A 124 -5.48 -23.61 18.62
N LEU A 125 -4.30 -23.74 19.23
CA LEU A 125 -3.34 -22.63 19.40
C LEU A 125 -2.35 -22.48 18.23
N MET A 126 -2.40 -23.36 17.23
CA MET A 126 -1.42 -23.39 16.14
C MET A 126 -1.97 -22.76 14.86
N PRO A 127 -1.20 -21.91 14.16
CA PRO A 127 -1.54 -21.45 12.82
C PRO A 127 -1.60 -22.63 11.84
N ARG A 128 -2.73 -22.77 11.16
CA ARG A 128 -2.95 -23.79 10.11
C ARG A 128 -2.67 -23.23 8.72
N SER A 129 -3.09 -22.00 8.47
CA SER A 129 -2.85 -21.32 7.21
C SER A 129 -2.82 -19.80 7.41
N VAL A 130 -2.08 -19.12 6.56
CA VAL A 130 -2.10 -17.66 6.42
C VAL A 130 -2.50 -17.35 5.00
N THR A 131 -3.51 -16.51 4.83
CA THR A 131 -4.00 -16.10 3.51
C THR A 131 -3.98 -14.59 3.42
N THR A 132 -3.29 -14.04 2.43
CA THR A 132 -3.34 -12.61 2.11
C THR A 132 -4.68 -12.32 1.44
N VAL A 133 -5.48 -11.45 2.07
CA VAL A 133 -6.84 -11.11 1.60
C VAL A 133 -6.90 -9.73 0.94
N ALA A 134 -5.92 -8.88 1.21
CA ALA A 134 -5.65 -7.64 0.47
C ALA A 134 -4.15 -7.33 0.55
N GLN A 135 -3.63 -6.66 -0.48
CA GLN A 135 -2.23 -6.26 -0.55
C GLN A 135 -2.11 -4.91 -1.25
N ASP A 136 -1.17 -4.10 -0.79
CA ASP A 136 -0.69 -2.92 -1.48
C ASP A 136 0.83 -2.90 -1.52
N THR A 137 1.40 -2.49 -2.66
CA THR A 137 2.83 -2.34 -2.86
C THR A 137 3.10 -0.94 -3.40
N ALA A 138 3.84 -0.14 -2.65
CA ALA A 138 4.08 1.26 -2.96
C ALA A 138 5.56 1.63 -2.84
N GLY A 139 5.99 2.62 -3.63
CA GLY A 139 7.23 3.34 -3.38
C GLY A 139 7.02 4.30 -2.20
N VAL A 140 7.94 4.26 -1.25
CA VAL A 140 7.87 5.03 -0.01
C VAL A 140 9.20 5.74 0.22
N THR A 141 9.14 6.99 0.66
CA THR A 141 10.34 7.76 1.06
C THR A 141 10.44 7.79 2.57
N PHE A 142 11.58 7.33 3.10
CA PHE A 142 11.92 7.38 4.51
C PHE A 142 12.57 8.71 4.88
N HIS A 143 11.98 9.38 5.86
CA HIS A 143 12.50 10.60 6.46
C HIS A 143 12.98 10.32 7.88
N THR A 144 14.04 10.99 8.33
CA THR A 144 14.36 11.02 9.76
C THR A 144 13.29 11.81 10.51
N GLY A 145 12.74 11.23 11.57
CA GLY A 145 11.89 11.91 12.53
C GLY A 145 12.66 12.97 13.30
N HIS A 146 11.98 14.06 13.64
CA HIS A 146 12.49 15.11 14.52
C HIS A 146 12.35 14.71 15.99
#